data_AF-A0A9E0Y142-F1
#
_entry.id   AF-A0A9E0Y142-F1
#
_cell.length_a   1.000
_cell.length_b   1.000
_cell.length_c   1.000
_cell.angle_alpha   90.00
_cell.angle_beta   90.00
_cell.angle_gamma   90.00
#
_symmetry.space_group_name_H-M   'P 1'
#
loop_
_entity.id
_entity.type
_entity.pdbx_description
1 polymer ?
#
loop_
_entity_poly.entity_id
_entity_poly.type
_entity_poly.pdbx_seq_one_letter_code
_entity_poly.pdbx_strand_id
1 'polypeptide(L)'
;AEKVAVALPACSAAAGGGYTDTATVRLAMEYLLGQGPQPGAYTLQVPGGYPALRGLMTWSINWDAVPTCDGADGFAENFERIFGDTPTGIVDTGRPGSRAYYDPDTDLLWCTACGAVVLYDQLGRRILFDRRNSSGTTLDLSSLNDGVYLVVEDVQGHAKAHRFVKY
;
A
#
# COMPACT_ATOMS: atom_id res chain seq x y z
N ALA A 1 -11.96 17.95 -10.84
CA ALA A 1 -11.11 18.29 -9.67
C ALA A 1 -9.77 17.54 -9.72
N GLU A 2 -9.43 16.95 -10.87
CA GLU A 2 -8.34 16.00 -11.07
C GLU A 2 -6.93 16.61 -11.00
N LYS A 3 -6.85 17.91 -10.74
CA LYS A 3 -5.62 18.69 -10.61
C LYS A 3 -5.33 19.12 -9.16
N VAL A 4 -6.15 18.67 -8.21
CA VAL A 4 -6.03 19.04 -6.79
C VAL A 4 -5.75 17.80 -5.96
N ALA A 5 -4.70 17.84 -5.14
CA ALA A 5 -4.38 16.83 -4.14
C ALA A 5 -4.20 17.52 -2.77
N VAL A 6 -4.47 16.79 -1.69
CA VAL A 6 -4.31 17.28 -0.32
C VAL A 6 -2.98 16.77 0.25
N ALA A 7 -2.15 17.67 0.75
CA ALA A 7 -0.83 17.32 1.27
C ALA A 7 -0.76 17.49 2.79
N LEU A 8 -0.30 16.46 3.51
CA LEU A 8 -0.14 16.48 4.96
C LEU A 8 1.22 15.87 5.37
N PRO A 9 1.75 16.21 6.56
CA PRO A 9 2.91 15.51 7.11
C PRO A 9 2.57 14.03 7.38
N ALA A 10 3.51 13.12 7.13
CA ALA A 10 3.34 11.69 7.42
C ALA A 10 3.14 11.44 8.92
N CYS A 11 3.87 12.20 9.75
CA CYS A 11 3.74 12.17 11.20
C CYS A 11 4.10 13.53 11.82
N SER A 12 3.90 13.65 13.12
CA SER A 12 4.22 14.86 13.90
C SER A 12 5.68 15.27 13.83
N ALA A 13 6.61 14.33 13.60
CA ALA A 13 8.03 14.62 13.44
C ALA A 13 8.40 15.14 12.04
N ALA A 14 7.53 14.93 11.04
CA ALA A 14 7.80 15.30 9.66
C ALA A 14 7.60 16.80 9.37
N ALA A 15 6.99 17.55 10.29
CA ALA A 15 6.80 18.99 10.21
C ALA A 15 6.68 19.63 11.61
N GLY A 16 6.94 20.93 11.74
CA GLY A 16 6.75 21.66 13.00
C GLY A 16 5.29 21.83 13.43
N GLY A 17 4.33 21.37 12.62
CA GLY A 17 2.89 21.42 12.87
C GLY A 17 2.10 20.94 11.65
N GLY A 18 0.77 20.79 11.81
CA GLY A 18 -0.13 20.42 10.70
C GLY A 18 -0.30 18.91 10.47
N TYR A 19 0.30 18.06 11.29
CA TYR A 19 -0.02 16.63 11.30
C TYR A 19 -1.46 16.39 11.77
N THR A 20 -2.10 15.37 11.21
CA THR A 20 -3.44 14.90 11.58
C THR A 20 -3.46 13.39 11.43
N ASP A 21 -4.09 12.69 12.37
CA ASP A 21 -4.14 11.22 12.37
C ASP A 21 -4.87 10.67 11.13
N THR A 22 -4.52 9.44 10.76
CA THR A 22 -5.05 8.76 9.56
C THR A 22 -6.58 8.65 9.56
N ALA A 23 -7.20 8.41 10.72
CA ALA A 23 -8.66 8.30 10.83
C ALA A 23 -9.37 9.63 10.53
N THR A 24 -8.84 10.74 11.05
CA THR A 24 -9.35 12.09 10.76
C THR A 24 -9.14 12.46 9.29
N VAL A 25 -7.96 12.16 8.71
CA VAL A 25 -7.70 12.38 7.27
C VAL A 25 -8.69 11.60 6.42
N ARG A 26 -8.98 10.34 6.76
CA ARG A 26 -9.94 9.50 6.03
C ARG A 26 -11.34 10.11 6.02
N LEU A 27 -11.86 10.48 7.18
CA LEU A 27 -13.19 11.10 7.28
C LEU A 27 -13.29 12.39 6.47
N ALA A 28 -12.25 13.24 6.53
CA ALA A 28 -12.20 14.48 5.76
C ALA A 28 -12.19 14.20 4.24
N MET A 29 -11.40 13.21 3.80
CA MET A 29 -11.28 12.86 2.39
C MET A 29 -12.55 12.16 1.85
N GLU A 30 -13.14 11.23 2.59
CA GLU A 30 -14.42 10.61 2.23
C GLU A 30 -15.52 11.66 2.06
N TYR A 31 -15.55 12.68 2.93
CA TYR A 31 -16.48 13.80 2.75
C TYR A 31 -16.18 14.63 1.51
N LEU A 32 -14.91 15.01 1.29
CA LEU A 32 -14.49 15.74 0.08
C LEU A 32 -14.83 14.97 -1.20
N LEU A 33 -14.76 13.64 -1.17
CA LEU A 33 -15.09 12.75 -2.30
C LEU A 33 -16.60 12.51 -2.46
N GLY A 34 -17.42 12.97 -1.51
CA GLY A 34 -18.87 12.72 -1.50
C GLY A 34 -19.26 11.30 -1.09
N GLN A 35 -18.35 10.57 -0.44
CA GLN A 35 -18.48 9.17 -0.04
C GLN A 35 -18.76 9.00 1.47
N GLY A 36 -18.64 10.06 2.26
CA GLY A 36 -18.82 10.05 3.71
C GLY A 36 -19.68 11.20 4.24
N PRO A 37 -20.09 11.13 5.51
CA PRO A 37 -20.83 12.20 6.18
C PRO A 37 -19.95 13.44 6.40
N GLN A 38 -20.58 14.60 6.63
CA GLN A 38 -19.86 15.85 6.97
C GLN A 38 -19.10 15.69 8.31
N PRO A 39 -17.76 15.79 8.32
CA PRO A 39 -16.98 15.87 9.53
C PRO A 39 -16.92 17.34 9.98
N GLY A 40 -17.31 17.59 11.23
CA GLY A 40 -17.28 18.93 11.80
C GLY A 40 -18.29 19.90 11.15
N ALA A 41 -17.95 21.19 11.15
CA ALA A 41 -18.90 22.27 10.82
C ALA A 41 -18.80 22.80 9.37
N TYR A 42 -17.78 22.40 8.61
CA TYR A 42 -17.61 22.90 7.24
C TYR A 42 -18.55 22.19 6.27
N THR A 43 -19.34 22.97 5.54
CA THR A 43 -20.25 22.47 4.51
C THR A 43 -19.63 22.67 3.12
N LEU A 44 -19.56 21.59 2.33
CA LEU A 44 -19.07 21.65 0.95
C LEU A 44 -19.92 22.56 0.08
N GLN A 45 -19.25 23.33 -0.79
CA GLN A 45 -19.95 24.13 -1.80
C GLN A 45 -20.65 23.27 -2.85
N VAL A 46 -20.10 22.10 -3.17
CA VAL A 46 -20.73 21.10 -4.04
C VAL A 46 -21.31 20.00 -3.16
N PRO A 47 -22.65 19.84 -3.05
CA PRO A 47 -23.27 18.87 -2.13
C PRO A 47 -22.89 17.41 -2.39
N GLY A 48 -22.51 17.06 -3.63
CA GLY A 48 -22.04 15.72 -4.02
C GLY A 48 -20.53 15.53 -3.92
N GLY A 49 -19.80 16.48 -3.34
CA GLY A 49 -18.34 16.43 -3.24
C GLY A 49 -17.61 16.57 -4.57
N TYR A 50 -16.37 16.13 -4.59
CA TYR A 50 -15.41 16.20 -5.70
C TYR A 50 -14.85 14.80 -6.01
N PRO A 51 -15.63 13.90 -6.64
CA PRO A 51 -15.20 12.51 -6.87
C PRO A 51 -13.92 12.38 -7.70
N ALA A 52 -13.64 13.37 -8.55
CA ALA A 52 -12.43 13.42 -9.37
C ALA A 52 -11.24 14.09 -8.67
N LEU A 53 -11.25 14.27 -7.35
CA LEU A 53 -10.10 14.83 -6.61
C LEU A 53 -8.90 13.88 -6.73
N ARG A 54 -7.71 14.42 -6.97
CA ARG A 54 -6.57 13.63 -7.48
C ARG A 54 -6.00 12.65 -6.47
N GLY A 55 -5.97 13.02 -5.19
CA GLY A 55 -5.37 12.16 -4.18
C GLY A 55 -4.81 12.89 -2.97
N LEU A 56 -3.90 12.20 -2.30
CA LEU A 56 -3.12 12.69 -1.19
C LEU A 56 -1.64 12.80 -1.57
N MET A 57 -0.91 13.61 -0.82
CA MET A 57 0.54 13.67 -0.84
C MET A 57 1.06 13.74 0.59
N THR A 58 2.22 13.14 0.84
CA THR A 58 2.88 13.27 2.14
C THR A 58 4.33 13.67 2.02
N TRP A 59 4.76 14.47 2.99
CA TRP A 59 6.17 14.59 3.35
C TRP A 59 6.42 13.71 4.58
N SER A 60 7.15 12.60 4.47
CA SER A 60 7.70 11.98 3.25
C SER A 60 7.58 10.47 3.35
N ILE A 61 7.88 9.75 2.27
CA ILE A 61 7.94 8.28 2.29
C ILE A 61 8.90 7.76 3.38
N ASN A 62 10.00 8.46 3.64
CA ASN A 62 10.93 8.07 4.70
C ASN A 62 10.35 8.23 6.10
N TRP A 63 9.53 9.27 6.32
CA TRP A 63 8.86 9.47 7.60
C TRP A 63 7.68 8.51 7.78
N ASP A 64 6.95 8.21 6.72
CA ASP A 64 5.84 7.25 6.72
C ASP A 64 6.31 5.84 7.08
N ALA A 65 7.48 5.42 6.58
CA ALA A 65 8.07 4.12 6.90
C ALA A 65 8.56 3.98 8.37
N VAL A 66 8.55 5.05 9.17
CA VAL A 66 9.01 4.98 10.56
C VAL A 66 7.94 4.31 11.42
N PRO A 67 8.22 3.21 12.13
CA PRO A 67 7.19 2.48 12.89
C PRO A 67 6.47 3.30 13.98
N THR A 68 7.11 4.36 14.47
CA THR A 68 6.52 5.26 15.48
C THR A 68 5.64 6.37 14.89
N CYS A 69 5.51 6.44 13.56
CA CYS A 69 4.75 7.46 12.83
C CYS A 69 3.34 6.95 12.45
N ASP A 70 2.52 6.59 13.46
CA ASP A 70 1.16 6.02 13.29
C ASP A 70 1.14 4.61 12.66
N GLY A 71 2.22 3.84 12.91
CA GLY A 71 2.48 2.58 12.21
C GLY A 71 3.39 2.81 10.99
N ALA A 72 4.19 1.81 10.63
CA ALA A 72 4.97 1.92 9.40
C ALA A 72 4.03 1.93 8.20
N ASP A 73 4.22 2.89 7.30
CA ASP A 73 3.46 3.08 6.06
C ASP A 73 1.98 3.44 6.28
N GLY A 74 1.63 3.96 7.47
CA GLY A 74 0.24 4.27 7.84
C GLY A 74 -0.45 5.29 6.93
N PHE A 75 0.28 6.28 6.40
CA PHE A 75 -0.29 7.23 5.44
C PHE A 75 -0.61 6.55 4.10
N ALA A 76 0.30 5.73 3.59
CA ALA A 76 0.09 4.96 2.37
C ALA A 76 -1.10 3.99 2.51
N GLU A 77 -1.19 3.26 3.61
CA GLU A 77 -2.34 2.40 3.90
C GLU A 77 -3.66 3.19 3.95
N ASN A 78 -3.63 4.39 4.52
CA ASN A 78 -4.81 5.23 4.60
C ASN A 78 -5.25 5.74 3.23
N PHE A 79 -4.31 6.10 2.34
CA PHE A 79 -4.61 6.45 0.95
C PHE A 79 -5.39 5.33 0.25
N GLU A 80 -5.01 4.07 0.45
CA GLU A 80 -5.70 2.92 -0.15
C GLU A 80 -7.11 2.74 0.37
N ARG A 81 -7.32 2.92 1.67
CA ARG A 81 -8.66 2.85 2.26
C ARG A 81 -9.60 3.91 1.68
N ILE A 82 -9.07 5.08 1.33
CA ILE A 82 -9.83 6.20 0.77
C ILE A 82 -10.10 6.00 -0.73
N PHE A 83 -9.10 5.60 -1.51
CA PHE A 83 -9.16 5.60 -2.98
C PHE A 83 -9.39 4.23 -3.62
N GLY A 84 -9.34 3.13 -2.86
CA GLY A 84 -9.99 1.84 -3.15
C GLY A 84 -9.49 0.98 -4.33
N ASP A 85 -8.84 1.55 -5.35
CA ASP A 85 -8.66 0.84 -6.64
C ASP A 85 -7.20 0.54 -7.02
N THR A 86 -6.22 0.79 -6.15
CA THR A 86 -4.83 0.35 -6.39
C THR A 86 -4.12 0.06 -5.07
N PRO A 87 -4.09 -1.20 -4.60
CA PRO A 87 -3.28 -1.58 -3.44
C PRO A 87 -1.82 -1.20 -3.68
N THR A 88 -1.24 -0.29 -2.91
CA THR A 88 0.22 -0.12 -2.82
C THR A 88 0.77 -0.71 -1.51
N GLY A 89 -0.13 -1.19 -0.66
CA GLY A 89 0.10 -1.52 0.72
C GLY A 89 0.36 -3.00 0.88
N ILE A 90 1.25 -3.25 1.81
CA ILE A 90 1.57 -4.57 2.28
C ILE A 90 0.46 -4.93 3.26
N VAL A 91 -0.38 -5.91 2.94
CA VAL A 91 -1.13 -6.60 4.01
C VAL A 91 -0.04 -7.28 4.84
N ASP A 92 0.45 -6.68 5.93
CA ASP A 92 1.43 -7.32 6.81
C ASP A 92 0.71 -7.83 8.06
N THR A 93 0.17 -9.04 7.97
CA THR A 93 -0.21 -9.78 9.18
C THR A 93 0.96 -10.63 9.70
N GLY A 94 2.16 -10.48 9.13
CA GLY A 94 3.27 -11.41 9.17
C GLY A 94 4.08 -11.45 10.46
N ARG A 95 4.75 -12.60 10.66
CA ARG A 95 5.79 -12.80 11.68
C ARG A 95 6.98 -11.86 11.40
N PRO A 96 7.56 -11.18 12.40
CA PRO A 96 8.76 -10.38 12.18
C PRO A 96 9.90 -11.26 11.64
N GLY A 97 10.31 -11.03 10.38
CA GLY A 97 11.44 -11.70 9.75
C GLY A 97 11.25 -12.21 8.32
N SER A 98 10.01 -12.33 7.81
CA SER A 98 9.81 -12.68 6.39
C SER A 98 10.00 -11.47 5.48
N ARG A 99 10.70 -11.67 4.36
CA ARG A 99 10.98 -10.64 3.36
C ARG A 99 10.93 -11.26 1.96
N ALA A 100 10.05 -10.76 1.10
CA ALA A 100 10.20 -10.91 -0.34
C ALA A 100 10.52 -9.59 -1.03
N TYR A 101 11.37 -9.67 -2.05
CA TYR A 101 11.60 -8.59 -3.00
C TYR A 101 11.99 -9.18 -4.36
N TYR A 102 11.63 -8.47 -5.43
CA TYR A 102 12.00 -8.82 -6.80
C TYR A 102 13.30 -8.11 -7.18
N ASP A 103 14.21 -8.86 -7.81
CA ASP A 103 15.45 -8.37 -8.38
C ASP A 103 15.31 -8.30 -9.92
N PRO A 104 15.21 -7.08 -10.51
CA PRO A 104 14.99 -6.91 -11.94
C PRO A 104 16.20 -7.28 -12.80
N ASP A 105 17.41 -7.36 -12.23
CA ASP A 105 18.61 -7.69 -13.00
C ASP A 105 18.73 -9.20 -13.26
N THR A 106 18.17 -10.01 -12.36
CA THR A 106 18.26 -11.48 -12.41
C THR A 106 16.93 -12.17 -12.69
N ASP A 107 15.83 -11.40 -12.75
CA ASP A 107 14.46 -11.91 -12.81
C ASP A 107 14.11 -12.86 -11.65
N LEU A 108 14.77 -12.70 -10.50
CA LEU A 108 14.55 -13.54 -9.33
C LEU A 108 13.72 -12.82 -8.27
N LEU A 109 12.69 -13.49 -7.79
CA LEU A 109 12.03 -13.13 -6.55
C LEU A 109 12.77 -13.75 -5.37
N TRP A 110 13.48 -12.92 -4.62
CA TRP A 110 14.12 -13.28 -3.38
C TRP A 110 13.09 -13.35 -2.26
N CYS A 111 13.13 -14.43 -1.48
CA CYS A 111 12.22 -14.67 -0.36
C CYS A 111 12.98 -15.33 0.79
N THR A 112 13.08 -14.64 1.93
CA THR A 112 13.73 -15.14 3.15
C THR A 112 12.68 -15.43 4.22
N ALA A 113 12.74 -16.62 4.83
CA ALA A 113 11.80 -17.06 5.87
C ALA A 113 10.31 -17.01 5.45
N CYS A 114 10.05 -17.10 4.14
CA CYS A 114 8.70 -17.14 3.58
C CYS A 114 8.08 -18.53 3.68
N GLY A 115 6.75 -18.58 3.72
CA GLY A 115 5.96 -19.81 3.60
C GLY A 115 5.55 -20.06 2.16
N ALA A 116 4.27 -20.33 1.92
CA ALA A 116 3.76 -20.44 0.56
C ALA A 116 3.77 -19.07 -0.13
N VAL A 117 4.25 -19.00 -1.36
CA VAL A 117 4.24 -17.77 -2.16
C VAL A 117 3.24 -17.93 -3.30
N VAL A 118 2.38 -16.92 -3.46
CA VAL A 118 1.39 -16.82 -4.53
C VAL A 118 1.66 -15.55 -5.31
N LEU A 119 1.69 -15.64 -6.63
CA LEU A 119 1.87 -14.50 -7.52
C LEU A 119 0.57 -14.23 -8.27
N TYR A 120 0.12 -12.99 -8.26
CA TYR A 120 -1.03 -12.51 -9.01
C TYR A 120 -0.60 -11.47 -10.04
N ASP A 121 -1.28 -11.43 -11.18
CA ASP A 121 -1.14 -10.32 -12.12
C ASP A 121 -1.98 -9.10 -11.69
N GLN A 122 -1.84 -8.01 -12.44
CA GLN A 122 -2.64 -6.79 -12.29
C GLN A 122 -4.17 -6.98 -12.37
N LEU A 123 -4.64 -8.13 -12.92
CA LEU A 123 -6.06 -8.47 -13.00
C LEU A 123 -6.50 -9.39 -11.84
N GLY A 124 -5.62 -9.66 -10.87
CA GLY A 124 -5.90 -10.54 -9.73
C GLY A 124 -5.92 -12.03 -10.08
N ARG A 125 -5.44 -12.43 -11.27
CA ARG A 125 -5.34 -13.84 -11.65
C ARG A 125 -4.09 -14.43 -11.03
N ARG A 126 -4.23 -15.61 -10.39
CA ARG A 126 -3.09 -16.35 -9.87
C ARG A 126 -2.25 -16.89 -11.01
N ILE A 127 -1.03 -16.37 -11.14
CA ILE A 127 -0.07 -16.74 -12.19
C ILE A 127 0.86 -17.85 -11.72
N LEU A 128 1.29 -17.79 -10.45
CA LEU A 128 2.25 -18.73 -9.90
C LEU A 128 1.90 -19.08 -8.46
N PHE A 129 2.18 -20.32 -8.08
CA PHE A 129 2.06 -20.79 -6.70
C PHE A 129 3.25 -21.69 -6.36
N ASP A 130 3.98 -21.33 -5.32
CA ASP A 130 5.15 -22.05 -4.83
C ASP A 130 4.94 -22.42 -3.35
N ARG A 131 4.84 -23.72 -3.05
CA ARG A 131 4.82 -24.23 -1.68
C ARG A 131 6.25 -24.48 -1.21
N ARG A 132 6.85 -23.50 -0.55
CA ARG A 132 8.19 -23.69 0.02
C ARG A 132 8.13 -24.34 1.41
N ASN A 133 8.87 -25.43 1.54
CA ASN A 133 9.35 -25.95 2.84
C ASN A 133 10.81 -25.51 3.03
N SER A 134 10.98 -24.26 3.47
CA SER A 134 12.16 -23.74 4.19
C SER A 134 13.58 -23.83 3.58
N SER A 135 13.77 -24.01 2.27
CA SER A 135 15.15 -24.10 1.71
C SER A 135 15.41 -23.33 0.40
N GLY A 136 14.39 -22.94 -0.36
CA GLY A 136 14.56 -22.06 -1.53
C GLY A 136 14.50 -20.59 -1.15
N THR A 137 15.56 -19.83 -1.40
CA THR A 137 15.59 -18.36 -1.19
C THR A 137 15.15 -17.58 -2.41
N THR A 138 15.02 -18.20 -3.58
CA THR A 138 14.70 -17.52 -4.85
C THR A 138 13.64 -18.26 -5.64
N LEU A 139 12.87 -17.51 -6.43
CA LEU A 139 11.94 -18.02 -7.44
C LEU A 139 12.22 -17.30 -8.76
N ASP A 140 12.41 -18.08 -9.82
CA ASP A 140 12.68 -17.57 -11.15
C ASP A 140 11.38 -17.08 -11.81
N LEU A 141 11.36 -15.80 -12.19
CA LEU A 141 10.25 -15.12 -12.83
C LEU A 141 10.54 -14.75 -14.29
N SER A 142 11.65 -15.21 -14.87
CA SER A 142 12.05 -14.89 -16.26
C SER A 142 11.01 -15.31 -17.32
N SER A 143 10.18 -16.30 -17.00
CA SER A 143 9.09 -16.75 -17.86
C SER A 143 7.85 -15.84 -17.86
N LEU A 144 7.79 -14.84 -16.97
CA LEU A 144 6.69 -13.89 -16.88
C LEU A 144 6.88 -12.76 -17.90
N ASN A 145 5.77 -12.27 -18.44
CA ASN A 145 5.78 -11.07 -19.27
C ASN A 145 6.05 -9.82 -18.43
N ASP A 146 6.41 -8.73 -19.08
CA ASP A 146 6.57 -7.45 -18.40
C ASP A 146 5.21 -6.94 -17.91
N GLY A 147 5.19 -6.39 -16.70
CA GLY A 147 3.95 -5.99 -16.07
C GLY A 147 4.03 -5.85 -14.56
N VAL A 148 2.88 -5.51 -13.97
CA VAL A 148 2.72 -5.35 -12.52
C VAL A 148 2.25 -6.67 -11.92
N TYR A 149 2.95 -7.08 -10.87
CA TYR A 149 2.69 -8.32 -10.15
C TYR A 149 2.51 -8.06 -8.66
N LEU A 150 1.65 -8.87 -8.04
CA LEU A 150 1.44 -8.93 -6.60
C LEU A 150 1.92 -10.28 -6.08
N VAL A 151 2.95 -10.26 -5.26
CA VAL A 151 3.38 -11.37 -4.41
C VAL A 151 2.54 -11.39 -3.14
N VAL A 152 2.08 -12.57 -2.76
CA VAL A 152 1.44 -12.84 -1.48
C VAL A 152 2.14 -14.04 -0.85
N GLU A 153 2.83 -13.82 0.26
CA GLU A 153 3.39 -14.85 1.12
C GLU A 153 2.36 -15.25 2.17
N ASP A 154 2.18 -16.54 2.44
CA ASP A 154 1.42 -17.05 3.58
C ASP A 154 2.35 -17.89 4.48
N VAL A 155 2.52 -17.43 5.71
CA VAL A 155 3.25 -18.12 6.77
C VAL A 155 2.28 -18.48 7.88
N GLN A 156 1.85 -19.75 7.93
CA GLN A 156 1.01 -20.28 9.02
C GLN A 156 -0.29 -19.49 9.26
N GLY A 157 -0.93 -18.98 8.21
CA GLY A 157 -2.17 -18.20 8.29
C GLY A 157 -1.98 -16.69 8.38
N HIS A 158 -0.72 -16.23 8.33
CA HIS A 158 -0.36 -14.82 8.25
C HIS A 158 0.08 -14.48 6.82
N ALA A 159 -0.70 -13.65 6.14
CA ALA A 159 -0.42 -13.22 4.79
C ALA A 159 0.42 -11.92 4.79
N LYS A 160 1.45 -11.89 3.94
CA LYS A 160 2.23 -10.70 3.58
C LYS A 160 2.15 -10.43 2.09
N ALA A 161 1.80 -9.22 1.66
CA ALA A 161 1.67 -8.90 0.24
C ALA A 161 2.66 -7.84 -0.22
N HIS A 162 3.29 -8.00 -1.39
CA HIS A 162 4.26 -7.06 -1.96
C HIS A 162 4.03 -6.91 -3.45
N ARG A 163 4.07 -5.68 -3.98
CA ARG A 163 4.01 -5.44 -5.43
C ARG A 163 5.39 -5.19 -5.99
N PHE A 164 5.58 -5.62 -7.23
CA PHE A 164 6.75 -5.26 -8.03
C PHE A 164 6.34 -5.09 -9.49
N VAL A 165 7.20 -4.40 -10.24
CA VAL A 165 7.06 -4.27 -11.68
C VAL A 165 8.21 -5.04 -12.31
N LYS A 166 7.87 -5.96 -13.20
CA LYS A 166 8.81 -6.62 -14.10
C LYS A 166 8.88 -5.80 -15.39
N TYR A 167 10.10 -5.53 -15.85
CA TYR A 167 10.40 -4.86 -17.11
C TYR A 167 11.24 -5.78 -18.00
#